data_AF-A0A538E6K0-F1
#
_entry.id   AF-A0A538E6K0-F1
#
_cell.length_a   1.000
_cell.length_b   1.000
_cell.length_c   1.000
_cell.angle_alpha   90.00
_cell.angle_beta   90.00
_cell.angle_gamma   90.00
#
_symmetry.space_group_name_H-M   'P 1'
#
loop_
_entity.id
_entity.type
_entity.pdbx_description
1 polymer ?
#
loop_
_entity_poly.entity_id
_entity_poly.type
_entity_poly.pdbx_seq_one_letter_code
_entity_poly.pdbx_strand_id
1 'polypeptide(L)'
;MDGPALRRAEGELAHARRGRLPDRNARVQGQRGASRARGHRRAARRAVSTPTTASLTSEAVEPHLRGRFGKPYLYEPECESTQLLLLGSGLSEGAVGVTDHQTRGRGRLGRPWVEPSGTSVLASVLLQPPPERNAPELSLAAAVAVAQVIDQTTGLTSQIKWPNDVMLNRRKVAGILAELSDRTVVLGIGVNV
;
A
#
# COMPACT_ATOMS: atom_id res chain seq x y z
N MET A 1 -29.53 55.13 1.48
CA MET A 1 -28.48 56.12 1.81
C MET A 1 -27.21 55.35 2.10
N ASP A 2 -26.34 55.37 1.10
CA ASP A 2 -24.87 55.31 1.13
C ASP A 2 -24.10 54.09 1.63
N GLY A 3 -23.24 53.59 0.72
CA GLY A 3 -22.15 52.62 0.95
C GLY A 3 -20.93 53.26 1.64
N PRO A 4 -19.71 52.68 1.53
CA PRO A 4 -19.04 52.62 0.23
C PRO A 4 -18.20 51.35 -0.06
N ALA A 5 -17.84 51.23 -1.34
CA ALA A 5 -16.94 50.25 -1.94
C ALA A 5 -15.45 50.63 -1.78
N LEU A 6 -14.54 49.65 -1.80
CA LEU A 6 -13.12 49.87 -2.11
C LEU A 6 -12.43 48.62 -2.73
N ARG A 7 -12.31 48.69 -4.07
CA ARG A 7 -11.18 48.39 -4.96
C ARG A 7 -10.34 47.11 -4.76
N ARG A 8 -10.38 46.22 -5.78
CA ARG A 8 -9.25 45.39 -6.20
C ARG A 8 -8.61 46.02 -7.44
N ALA A 9 -7.29 46.16 -7.42
CA ALA A 9 -6.45 46.50 -8.57
C ALA A 9 -5.63 45.25 -8.93
N GLU A 10 -5.79 44.75 -10.15
CA GLU A 10 -4.94 43.73 -10.74
C GLU A 10 -3.79 44.43 -11.48
N GLY A 11 -2.56 44.03 -11.18
CA GLY A 11 -1.34 44.53 -11.81
C GLY A 11 -0.71 43.48 -12.70
N GLU A 12 -0.54 43.83 -13.97
CA GLU A 12 0.22 43.13 -15.00
C GLU A 12 1.71 43.01 -14.65
N LEU A 13 2.34 41.89 -15.03
CA LEU A 13 3.79 41.83 -15.22
C LEU A 13 4.11 41.10 -16.53
N ALA A 14 4.61 41.88 -17.49
CA ALA A 14 5.29 41.44 -18.69
C ALA A 14 6.81 41.56 -18.49
N HIS A 15 7.58 40.56 -18.95
CA HIS A 15 8.99 40.61 -19.37
C HIS A 15 9.44 39.15 -19.64
N ALA A 16 10.30 38.77 -20.57
CA ALA A 16 10.93 39.39 -21.73
C ALA A 16 11.52 38.25 -22.59
N ARG A 17 11.70 38.51 -23.89
CA ARG A 17 12.23 37.61 -24.93
C ARG A 17 13.74 37.36 -24.83
N ARG A 18 14.21 36.23 -25.41
CA ARG A 18 15.43 35.97 -26.25
C ARG A 18 15.76 34.47 -26.12
N GLY A 19 16.24 33.69 -27.09
CA GLY A 19 16.75 33.85 -28.46
C GLY A 19 17.10 32.43 -29.02
N ARG A 20 17.31 32.34 -30.33
CA ARG A 20 17.39 31.11 -31.17
C ARG A 20 18.76 30.38 -31.17
N LEU A 21 18.67 29.09 -31.56
CA LEU A 21 19.61 28.04 -32.07
C LEU A 21 20.73 28.51 -33.06
N PRO A 22 21.64 27.68 -33.68
CA PRO A 22 21.82 26.19 -33.72
C PRO A 22 23.29 25.62 -33.74
N ASP A 23 23.38 24.28 -33.83
CA ASP A 23 24.32 23.40 -34.58
C ASP A 23 25.83 23.29 -34.23
N ARG A 24 26.35 22.04 -34.20
CA ARG A 24 27.25 21.48 -35.24
C ARG A 24 27.83 20.09 -34.91
N ASN A 25 27.81 19.24 -35.94
CA ASN A 25 28.54 17.98 -36.12
C ASN A 25 30.06 18.08 -35.84
N ALA A 26 30.65 17.00 -35.33
CA ALA A 26 32.01 16.61 -35.68
C ALA A 26 32.14 15.07 -35.75
N ARG A 27 32.28 14.57 -36.98
CA ARG A 27 32.83 13.24 -37.28
C ARG A 27 34.35 13.31 -37.14
N VAL A 28 34.96 12.30 -36.53
CA VAL A 28 36.36 11.93 -36.80
C VAL A 28 36.44 10.41 -36.95
N GLN A 29 36.87 9.99 -38.14
CA GLN A 29 37.33 8.65 -38.47
C GLN A 29 38.69 8.39 -37.82
N GLY A 30 38.85 7.19 -37.24
CA GLY A 30 40.09 6.76 -36.61
C GLY A 30 40.27 5.25 -36.59
N GLN A 31 40.70 4.72 -37.74
CA GLN A 31 41.67 3.63 -37.91
C GLN A 31 41.42 2.21 -37.37
N ARG A 32 41.94 1.28 -38.18
CA ARG A 32 41.79 -0.18 -38.15
C ARG A 32 42.64 -0.78 -37.02
N GLY A 33 42.04 -1.65 -36.23
CA GLY A 33 42.74 -2.58 -35.35
C GLY A 33 42.15 -3.98 -35.51
N ALA A 34 42.87 -4.85 -36.23
CA ALA A 34 42.55 -6.27 -36.29
C ALA A 34 42.92 -6.91 -34.95
N SER A 35 41.94 -7.46 -34.23
CA SER A 35 42.17 -8.34 -33.08
C SER A 35 41.36 -9.63 -33.23
N ARG A 36 42.08 -10.75 -33.17
CA ARG A 36 41.54 -12.10 -33.14
C ARG A 36 41.06 -12.45 -31.72
N ALA A 37 40.10 -13.38 -31.71
CA ALA A 37 39.74 -14.31 -30.62
C ALA A 37 38.69 -13.84 -29.60
N ARG A 38 37.51 -14.48 -29.63
CA ARG A 38 37.14 -15.60 -28.73
C ARG A 38 35.67 -15.97 -28.96
N GLY A 39 35.38 -17.27 -29.06
CA GLY A 39 34.03 -17.79 -29.22
C GLY A 39 33.15 -17.42 -28.04
N HIS A 40 32.05 -16.72 -28.31
CA HIS A 40 30.99 -16.51 -27.34
C HIS A 40 30.23 -17.83 -27.14
N ARG A 41 30.54 -18.55 -26.06
CA ARG A 41 29.57 -19.49 -25.50
C ARG A 41 28.31 -18.70 -25.19
N ARG A 42 27.23 -18.97 -25.93
CA ARG A 42 25.87 -18.52 -25.59
C ARG A 42 25.59 -19.01 -24.18
N ALA A 43 25.64 -18.10 -23.20
CA ALA A 43 25.08 -18.37 -21.89
C ALA A 43 23.60 -18.68 -22.12
N ALA A 44 23.20 -19.92 -21.84
CA ALA A 44 21.80 -20.29 -21.78
C ALA A 44 21.13 -19.30 -20.83
N ARG A 45 20.21 -18.49 -21.36
CA ARG A 45 19.32 -17.68 -20.53
C ARG A 45 18.57 -18.69 -19.65
N ARG A 46 19.01 -18.80 -18.40
CA ARG A 46 18.25 -19.50 -17.36
C ARG A 46 16.87 -18.86 -17.39
N ALA A 47 15.86 -19.66 -17.74
CA ALA A 47 14.48 -19.21 -17.73
C ALA A 47 14.25 -18.57 -16.36
N VAL A 48 13.98 -17.26 -16.38
CA VAL A 48 13.39 -16.59 -15.24
C VAL A 48 12.06 -17.30 -15.08
N SER A 49 11.95 -18.15 -14.08
CA SER A 49 10.65 -18.68 -13.67
C SER A 49 9.75 -17.46 -13.51
N THR A 50 8.66 -17.41 -14.27
CA THR A 50 7.59 -16.45 -14.05
C THR A 50 7.31 -16.46 -12.55
N PRO A 51 7.38 -15.32 -11.85
CA PRO A 51 6.98 -15.30 -10.46
C PRO A 51 5.55 -15.82 -10.45
N THR A 52 5.26 -16.83 -9.63
CA THR A 52 3.89 -17.09 -9.20
C THR A 52 3.43 -15.77 -8.60
N THR A 53 2.65 -14.99 -9.34
CA THR A 53 2.08 -13.75 -8.82
C THR A 53 1.24 -14.18 -7.64
N ALA A 54 1.66 -13.85 -6.42
CA ALA A 54 0.89 -14.13 -5.24
C ALA A 54 -0.48 -13.45 -5.42
N SER A 55 -1.54 -14.25 -5.43
CA SER A 55 -2.91 -13.79 -5.63
C SER A 55 -3.61 -13.69 -4.29
N LEU A 56 -4.39 -12.63 -4.09
CA LEU A 56 -5.23 -12.45 -2.90
C LEU A 56 -6.64 -13.03 -3.07
N THR A 57 -6.92 -13.70 -4.21
CA THR A 57 -8.19 -14.38 -4.47
C THR A 57 -8.50 -15.44 -3.41
N SER A 58 -9.79 -15.67 -3.13
CA SER A 58 -10.23 -16.66 -2.16
C SER A 58 -9.66 -18.06 -2.45
N GLU A 59 -9.64 -18.49 -3.72
CA GLU A 59 -9.07 -19.77 -4.15
C GLU A 59 -7.59 -19.92 -3.75
N ALA A 60 -6.82 -18.83 -3.85
CA ALA A 60 -5.40 -18.84 -3.52
C ALA A 60 -5.15 -18.81 -2.01
N VAL A 61 -6.00 -18.12 -1.23
CA VAL A 61 -5.74 -17.85 0.20
C VAL A 61 -6.45 -18.83 1.14
N GLU A 62 -7.69 -19.21 0.86
CA GLU A 62 -8.50 -20.07 1.74
C GLU A 62 -7.83 -21.40 2.14
N PRO A 63 -7.09 -22.11 1.26
CA PRO A 63 -6.38 -23.34 1.64
C PRO A 63 -5.34 -23.16 2.77
N HIS A 64 -4.81 -21.93 2.90
CA HIS A 64 -3.81 -21.56 3.89
C HIS A 64 -4.42 -21.03 5.19
N LEU A 65 -5.70 -20.66 5.19
CA LEU A 65 -6.37 -20.16 6.38
C LEU A 65 -6.52 -21.25 7.45
N ARG A 66 -6.40 -20.84 8.71
CA ARG A 66 -6.52 -21.70 9.90
C ARG A 66 -7.43 -21.02 10.93
N GLY A 67 -8.25 -21.82 11.61
CA GLY A 67 -9.16 -21.33 12.64
C GLY A 67 -10.44 -20.67 12.09
N ARG A 68 -10.88 -19.62 12.78
CA ARG A 68 -12.19 -18.97 12.57
C ARG A 68 -12.17 -17.73 11.67
N PHE A 69 -11.00 -17.20 11.34
CA PHE A 69 -10.86 -16.01 10.50
C PHE A 69 -10.83 -16.36 9.00
N GLY A 70 -11.33 -15.42 8.19
CA GLY A 70 -11.54 -15.56 6.75
C GLY A 70 -12.77 -16.38 6.39
N LYS A 71 -13.81 -16.35 7.24
CA LYS A 71 -15.08 -17.03 7.00
C LYS A 71 -16.23 -16.08 7.33
N PRO A 72 -16.82 -15.41 6.32
CA PRO A 72 -16.46 -15.44 4.89
C PRO A 72 -15.15 -14.71 4.56
N TYR A 73 -14.55 -15.04 3.41
CA TYR A 73 -13.44 -14.32 2.81
C TYR A 73 -13.94 -13.57 1.56
N LEU A 74 -13.95 -12.24 1.64
CA LEU A 74 -14.36 -11.35 0.55
C LEU A 74 -13.12 -10.82 -0.14
N TYR A 75 -13.05 -10.98 -1.44
CA TYR A 75 -11.99 -10.45 -2.26
C TYR A 75 -12.57 -9.57 -3.36
N GLU A 76 -12.10 -8.33 -3.43
CA GLU A 76 -12.42 -7.38 -4.50
C GLU A 76 -11.11 -6.90 -5.12
N PRO A 77 -10.88 -7.01 -6.44
CA PRO A 77 -9.64 -6.53 -7.05
C PRO A 77 -9.36 -5.05 -6.74
N GLU A 78 -10.42 -4.23 -6.70
CA GLU A 78 -10.35 -2.83 -6.32
C GLU A 78 -11.59 -2.46 -5.50
N CYS A 79 -11.43 -1.68 -4.44
CA CYS A 79 -12.54 -1.12 -3.67
C CYS A 79 -12.21 0.27 -3.13
N GLU A 80 -13.18 0.99 -2.57
CA GLU A 80 -12.89 2.26 -1.90
C GLU A 80 -12.02 2.05 -0.66
N SER A 81 -12.39 1.08 0.18
CA SER A 81 -11.60 0.62 1.31
C SER A 81 -12.09 -0.76 1.76
N THR A 82 -11.18 -1.66 2.12
CA THR A 82 -11.51 -2.97 2.71
C THR A 82 -12.36 -2.85 3.97
N GLN A 83 -12.23 -1.74 4.68
CA GLN A 83 -13.00 -1.42 5.87
C GLN A 83 -14.51 -1.31 5.57
N LEU A 84 -14.85 -0.72 4.41
CA LEU A 84 -16.23 -0.53 3.97
C LEU A 84 -16.88 -1.83 3.48
N LEU A 85 -16.10 -2.85 3.15
CA LEU A 85 -16.64 -4.17 2.84
C LEU A 85 -17.28 -4.84 4.06
N LEU A 86 -16.88 -4.44 5.28
CA LEU A 86 -17.26 -5.13 6.51
C LEU A 86 -18.10 -4.25 7.46
N LEU A 87 -17.89 -2.94 7.50
CA LEU A 87 -18.65 -2.03 8.36
C LEU A 87 -20.16 -2.11 8.05
N GLY A 88 -20.97 -2.39 9.09
CA GLY A 88 -22.43 -2.50 8.94
C GLY A 88 -22.93 -3.66 8.06
N SER A 89 -22.05 -4.59 7.65
CA SER A 89 -22.39 -5.68 6.73
C SER A 89 -23.33 -6.75 7.31
N GLY A 90 -23.43 -6.84 8.64
CA GLY A 90 -24.17 -7.91 9.33
C GLY A 90 -23.47 -9.28 9.27
N LEU A 91 -22.24 -9.36 8.76
CA LEU A 91 -21.48 -10.60 8.69
C LEU A 91 -21.02 -11.08 10.08
N SER A 92 -20.76 -12.39 10.19
CA SER A 92 -20.27 -13.03 11.41
C SER A 92 -18.85 -12.60 11.77
N GLU A 93 -18.52 -12.71 13.06
CA GLU A 93 -17.13 -12.56 13.53
C GLU A 93 -16.18 -13.43 12.70
N GLY A 94 -15.07 -12.85 12.28
CA GLY A 94 -14.05 -13.50 11.47
C GLY A 94 -14.24 -13.37 9.97
N ALA A 95 -15.25 -12.62 9.51
CA ALA A 95 -15.29 -12.14 8.13
C ALA A 95 -14.02 -11.33 7.81
N VAL A 96 -13.43 -11.57 6.63
CA VAL A 96 -12.24 -10.86 6.15
C VAL A 96 -12.54 -10.26 4.79
N GLY A 97 -12.19 -8.99 4.60
CA GLY A 97 -12.25 -8.30 3.31
C GLY A 97 -10.84 -7.94 2.84
N VAL A 98 -10.50 -8.28 1.60
CA VAL A 98 -9.17 -8.09 1.02
C VAL A 98 -9.28 -7.45 -0.36
N THR A 99 -8.28 -6.66 -0.73
CA THR A 99 -8.21 -6.05 -2.06
C THR A 99 -6.78 -5.90 -2.56
N ASP A 100 -6.58 -5.87 -3.88
CA ASP A 100 -5.29 -5.51 -4.47
C ASP A 100 -5.05 -4.00 -4.46
N HIS A 101 -6.13 -3.19 -4.38
CA HIS A 101 -6.03 -1.73 -4.39
C HIS A 101 -7.21 -1.03 -3.69
N GLN A 102 -6.90 -0.02 -2.86
CA GLN A 102 -7.91 0.90 -2.34
C GLN A 102 -7.87 2.25 -3.04
N THR A 103 -8.99 2.69 -3.62
CA THR A 103 -9.10 4.02 -4.25
C THR A 103 -9.24 5.15 -3.23
N ARG A 104 -9.71 4.84 -2.02
CA ARG A 104 -9.93 5.79 -0.91
C ARG A 104 -9.42 5.22 0.42
N GLY A 105 -8.25 4.59 0.39
CA GLY A 105 -7.61 4.02 1.57
C GLY A 105 -7.48 5.02 2.72
N ARG A 106 -7.80 4.58 3.94
CA ARG A 106 -7.82 5.44 5.14
C ARG A 106 -6.89 4.91 6.22
N GLY A 107 -6.24 5.83 6.91
CA GLY A 107 -5.59 5.64 8.19
C GLY A 107 -6.30 6.44 9.29
N ARG A 108 -5.72 6.43 10.49
CA ARG A 108 -6.23 7.19 11.63
C ARG A 108 -6.35 8.68 11.33
N LEU A 109 -7.29 9.33 12.01
CA LEU A 109 -7.55 10.77 11.88
C LEU A 109 -7.84 11.20 10.44
N GLY A 110 -8.40 10.29 9.63
CA GLY A 110 -8.73 10.54 8.23
C GLY A 110 -7.53 10.72 7.29
N ARG A 111 -6.31 10.40 7.74
CA ARG A 111 -5.13 10.49 6.86
C ARG A 111 -5.25 9.46 5.74
N PRO A 112 -4.91 9.79 4.50
CA PRO A 112 -4.97 8.83 3.41
C PRO A 112 -3.93 7.72 3.63
N TRP A 113 -4.30 6.50 3.28
CA TRP A 113 -3.39 5.38 3.07
C TRP A 113 -3.29 5.18 1.56
N VAL A 114 -2.08 5.32 1.01
CA VAL A 114 -1.86 5.33 -0.45
C VAL A 114 -0.71 4.39 -0.78
N GLU A 115 -0.98 3.50 -1.71
CA GLU A 115 -0.06 2.49 -2.22
C GLU A 115 -0.31 2.27 -3.72
N PRO A 116 0.72 1.92 -4.51
CA PRO A 116 0.50 1.32 -5.81
C PRO A 116 -0.22 -0.04 -5.68
N SER A 117 -1.11 -0.35 -6.62
CA SER A 117 -1.82 -1.64 -6.67
C SER A 117 -0.85 -2.83 -6.61
N GLY A 118 -1.19 -3.84 -5.81
CA GLY A 118 -0.41 -5.07 -5.66
C GLY A 118 0.92 -4.93 -4.91
N THR A 119 1.20 -3.78 -4.30
CA THR A 119 2.44 -3.56 -3.50
C THR A 119 2.20 -3.61 -1.99
N SER A 120 0.98 -3.94 -1.58
CA SER A 120 0.61 -4.05 -0.18
C SER A 120 -0.42 -5.15 0.02
N VAL A 121 -0.35 -5.79 1.18
CA VAL A 121 -1.46 -6.59 1.68
C VAL A 121 -2.44 -5.64 2.36
N LEU A 122 -3.64 -5.52 1.79
CA LEU A 122 -4.71 -4.64 2.26
C LEU A 122 -5.86 -5.54 2.71
N ALA A 123 -6.07 -5.63 4.01
CA ALA A 123 -7.08 -6.52 4.58
C ALA A 123 -7.83 -5.83 5.73
N SER A 124 -9.09 -6.21 5.93
CA SER A 124 -9.87 -5.87 7.11
C SER A 124 -10.47 -7.12 7.73
N VAL A 125 -10.57 -7.17 9.06
CA VAL A 125 -11.17 -8.29 9.81
C VAL A 125 -12.31 -7.78 10.67
N LEU A 126 -13.48 -8.41 10.58
CA LEU A 126 -14.63 -8.11 11.45
C LEU A 126 -14.51 -8.88 12.76
N LEU A 127 -14.51 -8.17 13.88
CA LEU A 127 -14.50 -8.71 15.23
C LEU A 127 -15.78 -8.35 15.98
N GLN A 128 -16.21 -9.26 16.87
CA GLN A 128 -17.32 -9.05 17.81
C GLN A 128 -16.79 -9.22 19.24
N PRO A 129 -15.99 -8.27 19.73
CA PRO A 129 -15.36 -8.40 21.03
C PRO A 129 -16.40 -8.30 22.17
N PRO A 130 -16.12 -8.88 23.35
CA PRO A 130 -16.98 -8.70 24.51
C PRO A 130 -16.95 -7.22 24.98
N PRO A 131 -17.99 -6.75 25.71
CA PRO A 131 -18.20 -5.32 25.98
C PRO A 131 -17.04 -4.59 26.68
N GLU A 132 -16.22 -5.32 27.44
CA GLU A 132 -15.06 -4.79 28.16
C GLU A 132 -13.86 -4.49 27.26
N ARG A 133 -13.85 -4.98 26.02
CA ARG A 133 -12.75 -4.76 25.07
C ARG A 133 -13.08 -3.62 24.12
N ASN A 134 -12.10 -2.75 23.90
CA ASN A 134 -12.25 -1.56 23.06
C ASN A 134 -11.38 -1.63 21.79
N ALA A 135 -11.71 -0.78 20.81
CA ALA A 135 -11.00 -0.69 19.55
C ALA A 135 -9.48 -0.37 19.70
N PRO A 136 -9.04 0.51 20.61
CA PRO A 136 -7.60 0.71 20.87
C PRO A 136 -6.84 -0.55 21.29
N GLU A 137 -7.38 -1.37 22.20
CA GLU A 137 -6.76 -2.64 22.62
C GLU A 137 -6.62 -3.62 21.46
N LEU A 138 -7.66 -3.73 20.63
CA LEU A 138 -7.64 -4.59 19.43
C LEU A 138 -6.67 -4.07 18.37
N SER A 139 -6.57 -2.75 18.19
CA SER A 139 -5.58 -2.13 17.30
C SER A 139 -4.16 -2.47 17.72
N LEU A 140 -3.89 -2.47 19.03
CA LEU A 140 -2.59 -2.86 19.56
C LEU A 140 -2.31 -4.34 19.32
N ALA A 141 -3.28 -5.21 19.64
CA ALA A 141 -3.13 -6.65 19.44
C ALA A 141 -2.82 -6.98 17.97
N ALA A 142 -3.49 -6.30 17.03
CA ALA A 142 -3.20 -6.42 15.61
C ALA A 142 -1.80 -5.90 15.24
N ALA A 143 -1.35 -4.78 15.80
CA ALA A 143 0.00 -4.28 15.54
C ALA A 143 1.09 -5.27 16.03
N VAL A 144 0.86 -5.93 17.18
CA VAL A 144 1.73 -7.00 17.70
C VAL A 144 1.72 -8.20 16.76
N ALA A 145 0.55 -8.66 16.31
CA ALA A 145 0.44 -9.79 15.39
C ALA A 145 1.15 -9.52 14.05
N VAL A 146 0.97 -8.31 13.48
CA VAL A 146 1.64 -7.89 12.24
C VAL A 146 3.16 -7.83 12.43
N ALA A 147 3.64 -7.25 13.53
CA ALA A 147 5.07 -7.23 13.87
C ALA A 147 5.66 -8.64 13.94
N GLN A 148 4.99 -9.57 14.63
CA GLN A 148 5.43 -10.96 14.74
C GLN A 148 5.49 -11.67 13.37
N VAL A 149 4.48 -11.48 12.51
CA VAL A 149 4.46 -12.07 11.17
C VAL A 149 5.58 -11.50 10.29
N ILE A 150 5.83 -10.19 10.36
CA ILE A 150 6.93 -9.54 9.63
C ILE A 150 8.27 -10.13 10.08
N ASP A 151 8.50 -10.23 11.39
CA ASP A 151 9.76 -10.74 11.94
C ASP A 151 9.98 -12.22 11.53
N GLN A 152 8.94 -13.05 11.63
CA GLN A 152 8.99 -14.47 11.28
C GLN A 152 9.22 -14.69 9.78
N THR A 153 8.59 -13.87 8.93
CA THR A 153 8.63 -14.07 7.46
C THR A 153 9.91 -13.50 6.85
N THR A 154 10.43 -12.41 7.42
CA THR A 154 11.57 -11.68 6.84
C THR A 154 12.90 -11.90 7.56
N GLY A 155 12.87 -12.37 8.82
CA GLY A 155 14.04 -12.43 9.70
C GLY A 155 14.52 -11.07 10.19
N LEU A 156 13.78 -9.99 9.92
CA LEU A 156 14.07 -8.64 10.41
C LEU A 156 13.47 -8.41 11.80
N THR A 157 13.86 -7.32 12.46
CA THR A 157 13.29 -6.91 13.75
C THR A 157 12.44 -5.66 13.56
N SER A 158 11.13 -5.83 13.71
CA SER A 158 10.17 -4.74 13.68
C SER A 158 10.04 -4.04 15.04
N GLN A 159 9.53 -2.81 15.01
CA GLN A 159 9.22 -2.02 16.20
C GLN A 159 7.80 -1.49 16.08
N ILE A 160 7.08 -1.49 17.19
CA ILE A 160 5.75 -0.88 17.24
C ILE A 160 5.92 0.57 17.66
N LYS A 161 5.64 1.49 16.73
CA LYS A 161 5.45 2.90 17.06
C LYS A 161 3.99 3.04 17.49
N TRP A 162 3.82 3.23 18.79
CA TRP A 162 2.50 3.35 19.37
C TRP A 162 1.69 4.49 18.73
N PRO A 163 0.38 4.28 18.53
CA PRO A 163 -0.41 3.11 18.96
C PRO A 163 -0.65 2.01 17.90
N ASN A 164 -0.27 2.23 16.63
CA ASN A 164 -0.83 1.43 15.52
C ASN A 164 0.08 1.31 14.30
N ASP A 165 1.33 1.77 14.39
CA ASP A 165 2.28 1.71 13.29
C ASP A 165 3.34 0.64 13.57
N VAL A 166 3.62 -0.21 12.57
CA VAL A 166 4.75 -1.14 12.61
C VAL A 166 5.88 -0.55 11.76
N MET A 167 7.08 -0.59 12.31
CA MET A 167 8.25 0.07 11.78
C MET A 167 9.36 -0.94 11.50
N LEU A 168 10.06 -0.78 10.38
CA LEU A 168 11.34 -1.41 10.10
C LEU A 168 12.37 -0.33 9.79
N ASN A 169 13.54 -0.39 10.42
CA ASN A 169 14.60 0.61 10.22
C ASN A 169 14.10 2.06 10.33
N ARG A 170 13.25 2.33 11.33
CA ARG A 170 12.60 3.64 11.59
C ARG A 170 11.67 4.15 10.49
N ARG A 171 11.31 3.30 9.51
CA ARG A 171 10.31 3.59 8.48
C ARG A 171 9.06 2.78 8.73
N LYS A 172 7.89 3.39 8.51
CA LYS A 172 6.60 2.72 8.65
C LYS A 172 6.42 1.70 7.53
N VAL A 173 6.08 0.47 7.88
CA VAL A 173 5.84 -0.64 6.94
C VAL A 173 4.43 -1.21 7.07
N ALA A 174 3.78 -1.01 8.21
CA ALA A 174 2.36 -1.34 8.35
C ALA A 174 1.62 -0.30 9.18
N GLY A 175 0.32 -0.21 8.95
CA GLY A 175 -0.59 0.61 9.73
C GLY A 175 -1.88 -0.15 10.02
N ILE A 176 -2.34 -0.02 11.27
CA ILE A 176 -3.58 -0.63 11.72
C ILE A 176 -4.61 0.48 11.94
N LEU A 177 -5.86 0.23 11.54
CA LEU A 177 -7.01 1.08 11.76
C LEU A 177 -8.13 0.25 12.39
N ALA A 178 -8.60 0.64 13.58
CA ALA A 178 -9.75 0.03 14.21
C ALA A 178 -10.93 1.02 14.13
N GLU A 179 -12.02 0.62 13.47
CA GLU A 179 -13.27 1.40 13.43
C GLU A 179 -14.38 0.60 14.11
N LEU A 180 -15.16 1.26 14.97
CA LEU A 180 -16.31 0.68 15.66
C LEU A 180 -17.58 0.92 14.83
N SER A 181 -18.40 -0.10 14.68
CA SER A 181 -19.75 0.00 14.15
C SER A 181 -20.68 -0.86 15.01
N ASP A 182 -21.61 -0.23 15.72
CA ASP A 182 -22.46 -0.86 16.71
C ASP A 182 -21.64 -1.64 17.76
N ARG A 183 -21.81 -2.96 17.82
CA ARG A 183 -21.07 -3.88 18.71
C ARG A 183 -19.89 -4.58 18.01
N THR A 184 -19.57 -4.18 16.78
CA THR A 184 -18.52 -4.79 15.96
C THR A 184 -17.33 -3.86 15.82
N VAL A 185 -16.13 -4.42 15.78
CA VAL A 185 -14.90 -3.69 15.46
C VAL A 185 -14.37 -4.24 14.14
N VAL A 186 -14.19 -3.37 13.15
CA VAL A 186 -13.48 -3.73 11.93
C VAL A 186 -12.03 -3.29 12.08
N LEU A 187 -11.10 -4.24 11.95
CA LEU A 187 -9.66 -4.01 12.02
C LEU A 187 -9.08 -4.01 10.62
N GLY A 188 -8.80 -2.82 10.08
CA GLY A 188 -8.05 -2.61 8.86
C GLY A 188 -6.54 -2.74 9.11
N ILE A 189 -5.87 -3.45 8.21
CA ILE A 189 -4.45 -3.78 8.22
C ILE A 189 -3.91 -3.50 6.82
N GLY A 190 -2.98 -2.55 6.74
CA GLY A 190 -2.19 -2.31 5.53
C GLY A 190 -0.72 -2.64 5.80
N VAL A 191 -0.12 -3.54 5.02
CA VAL A 191 1.29 -3.93 5.11
C VAL A 191 1.96 -3.77 3.75
N ASN A 192 3.05 -3.01 3.68
CA ASN A 192 3.85 -2.85 2.48
C ASN A 192 4.73 -4.11 2.28
N VAL A 193 4.67 -4.73 1.09
CA VAL A 193 5.39 -5.99 0.77
C VAL A 193 6.35 -5.86 -0.40
#